data_AF-A0A7Y5IR74-F1
#
_entry.id   AF-A0A7Y5IR74-F1
#
_cell.length_a   1.000
_cell.length_b   1.000
_cell.length_c   1.000
_cell.angle_alpha   90.00
_cell.angle_beta   90.00
_cell.angle_gamma   90.00
#
_symmetry.space_group_name_H-M   'P 1'
#
loop_
_entity.id
_entity.type
_entity.pdbx_description
1 polymer ?
#
loop_
_entity_poly.entity_id
_entity_poly.type
_entity_poly.pdbx_seq_one_letter_code
_entity_poly.pdbx_strand_id
1 'polypeptide(L)'
;MGEKSVLVLDDRGFSRIRASRYLSEGGFAVTEAKSCMEALNFLSGGAFDLAIISQSLTEMPGVDFLRLAQSMGYVEGVGPGSKPTFILSSEQAEAELIRNALAQGFVYVISKDLNRDRFLQIIRTCGGVGDIQGGISQPCQEESVESAPLGRAGARAPLLSFRQKSLSEESVCFQLSGTLSRGSGFEELGHAILAEIRGGARVVILDFQEVGYVNSSGIAGLMSLLKACTAEKGELRVVQAREHVCQVFANLGLLAVFSYSQEFDCEASASRKDSD
;
A
#
# COMPACT_ATOMS: atom_id res chain seq x y z
N MET A 1 26.54 -12.42 -16.86
CA MET A 1 25.69 -11.49 -16.09
C MET A 1 24.38 -12.22 -15.83
N GLY A 2 23.93 -12.33 -14.58
CA GLY A 2 22.72 -13.09 -14.26
C GLY A 2 21.47 -12.47 -14.90
N GLU A 3 20.49 -13.30 -15.21
CA GLU A 3 19.19 -12.88 -15.71
C GLU A 3 18.49 -12.01 -14.65
N LYS A 4 18.06 -10.79 -15.02
CA LYS A 4 17.40 -9.89 -14.06
C LYS A 4 15.95 -10.28 -13.87
N SER A 5 15.53 -10.30 -12.61
CA SER A 5 14.18 -10.68 -12.22
C SER A 5 13.26 -9.46 -12.13
N VAL A 6 12.12 -9.53 -12.82
CA VAL A 6 11.15 -8.44 -12.93
C VAL A 6 9.78 -8.90 -12.43
N LEU A 7 9.21 -8.14 -11.50
CA LEU A 7 7.80 -8.28 -11.10
C LEU A 7 6.93 -7.38 -11.97
N VAL A 8 5.83 -7.91 -12.52
CA VAL A 8 4.82 -7.14 -13.26
C VAL A 8 3.48 -7.25 -12.51
N LEU A 9 3.01 -6.14 -11.95
CA LEU A 9 1.71 -6.03 -11.30
C LEU A 9 0.73 -5.26 -12.20
N ASP A 10 -0.24 -5.98 -12.76
CA ASP A 10 -1.33 -5.40 -13.55
C ASP A 10 -2.55 -6.34 -13.50
N ASP A 11 -3.70 -5.82 -13.08
CA ASP A 11 -4.94 -6.59 -12.96
C ASP A 11 -5.60 -6.87 -14.32
N ARG A 12 -5.22 -6.11 -15.36
CA ARG A 12 -5.71 -6.30 -16.72
C ARG A 12 -4.84 -7.28 -17.48
N GLY A 13 -5.42 -8.44 -17.80
CA GLY A 13 -4.73 -9.53 -18.47
C GLY A 13 -3.97 -9.12 -19.74
N PHE A 14 -4.56 -8.31 -20.62
CA PHE A 14 -3.90 -7.90 -21.87
C PHE A 14 -2.64 -7.06 -21.63
N SER A 15 -2.71 -6.08 -20.72
CA SER A 15 -1.59 -5.20 -20.38
C SER A 15 -0.46 -5.99 -19.73
N ARG A 16 -0.81 -6.85 -18.75
CA ARG A 16 0.14 -7.74 -18.08
C ARG A 16 0.85 -8.66 -19.06
N ILE A 17 0.10 -9.40 -19.88
CA ILE A 17 0.63 -10.37 -20.86
C ILE A 17 1.55 -9.66 -21.86
N ARG A 18 1.18 -8.46 -22.34
CA ARG A 18 2.02 -7.70 -23.27
C ARG A 18 3.35 -7.30 -22.64
N ALA A 19 3.32 -6.75 -21.42
CA ALA A 19 4.54 -6.38 -20.70
C ALA A 19 5.43 -7.59 -20.43
N SER A 20 4.85 -8.69 -19.93
CA SER A 20 5.58 -9.94 -19.70
C SER A 20 6.22 -10.47 -20.97
N ARG A 21 5.48 -10.52 -22.08
CA ARG A 21 6.00 -11.00 -23.35
C ARG A 21 7.20 -10.17 -23.82
N TYR A 22 7.08 -8.84 -23.76
CA TYR A 22 8.20 -7.96 -24.14
C TYR A 22 9.43 -8.21 -23.26
N LEU A 23 9.25 -8.30 -21.94
CA LEU A 23 10.32 -8.57 -20.99
C LEU A 23 10.97 -9.94 -21.20
N SER A 24 10.19 -11.02 -21.30
CA SER A 24 10.71 -12.37 -21.50
C SER A 24 11.48 -12.50 -22.82
N GLU A 25 10.94 -11.96 -23.92
CA GLU A 25 11.66 -11.89 -25.20
C GLU A 25 12.89 -10.95 -25.15
N GLY A 26 12.95 -10.08 -24.15
CA GLY A 26 14.05 -9.15 -23.87
C GLY A 26 15.16 -9.72 -22.99
N GLY A 27 15.00 -10.97 -22.50
CA GLY A 27 15.96 -11.68 -21.65
C GLY A 27 15.83 -11.41 -20.15
N PHE A 28 14.62 -11.11 -19.68
CA PHE A 28 14.30 -10.93 -18.25
C PHE A 28 13.51 -12.13 -17.72
N ALA A 29 13.77 -12.51 -16.47
CA ALA A 29 12.95 -13.47 -15.74
C ALA A 29 11.72 -12.73 -15.19
N VAL A 30 10.52 -13.07 -15.67
CA VAL A 30 9.29 -12.33 -15.33
C VAL A 30 8.43 -13.11 -14.34
N THR A 31 8.00 -12.44 -13.27
CA THR A 31 6.93 -12.90 -12.39
C THR A 31 5.72 -11.99 -12.57
N GLU A 32 4.56 -12.59 -12.87
CA GLU A 32 3.30 -11.88 -13.04
C GLU A 32 2.48 -11.89 -11.76
N ALA A 33 1.92 -10.74 -11.38
CA ALA A 33 0.92 -10.61 -10.35
C ALA A 33 -0.34 -9.96 -10.91
N LYS A 34 -1.50 -10.58 -10.67
CA LYS A 34 -2.81 -10.04 -11.08
C LYS A 34 -3.50 -9.23 -9.98
N SER A 35 -2.98 -9.29 -8.74
CA SER A 35 -3.49 -8.55 -7.59
C SER A 35 -2.35 -8.01 -6.73
N CYS A 36 -2.64 -6.99 -5.92
CA CYS A 36 -1.69 -6.40 -4.98
C CYS A 36 -1.23 -7.44 -3.95
N MET A 37 -2.13 -8.30 -3.48
CA MET A 37 -1.78 -9.31 -2.49
C MET A 37 -0.77 -10.33 -3.04
N GLU A 38 -0.95 -10.78 -4.28
CA GLU A 38 0.00 -11.67 -4.95
C GLU A 38 1.35 -10.99 -5.13
N ALA A 39 1.36 -9.73 -5.58
CA ALA A 39 2.58 -8.94 -5.70
C ALA A 39 3.31 -8.73 -4.36
N LEU A 40 2.59 -8.43 -3.28
CA LEU A 40 3.16 -8.30 -1.93
C LEU A 40 3.78 -9.61 -1.45
N ASN A 41 3.11 -10.73 -1.68
CA ASN A 41 3.65 -12.05 -1.35
C ASN A 41 4.96 -12.32 -2.09
N PHE A 42 5.04 -11.98 -3.38
CA PHE A 42 6.28 -12.09 -4.14
C PHE A 42 7.37 -11.15 -3.64
N LEU A 43 7.04 -9.88 -3.36
CA LEU A 43 7.99 -8.91 -2.82
C LEU A 43 8.57 -9.35 -1.48
N SER A 44 7.78 -10.00 -0.62
CA SER A 44 8.26 -10.53 0.66
C SER A 44 9.37 -11.58 0.51
N GLY A 45 9.42 -12.27 -0.64
CA GLY A 45 10.49 -13.21 -1.01
C GLY A 45 11.80 -12.55 -1.48
N GLY A 46 11.80 -11.23 -1.73
CA GLY A 46 13.01 -10.40 -1.72
C GLY A 46 13.99 -10.51 -2.90
N ALA A 47 13.57 -10.96 -4.09
CA ALA A 47 14.51 -11.32 -5.16
C ALA A 47 14.37 -10.56 -6.50
N PHE A 48 13.68 -9.40 -6.53
CA PHE A 48 13.47 -8.66 -7.78
C PHE A 48 14.49 -7.53 -7.98
N ASP A 49 14.98 -7.40 -9.20
CA ASP A 49 15.78 -6.25 -9.62
C ASP A 49 14.87 -5.06 -9.98
N LEU A 50 13.68 -5.33 -10.50
CA LEU A 50 12.75 -4.33 -10.98
C LEU A 50 11.29 -4.74 -10.72
N ALA A 51 10.43 -3.76 -10.48
CA ALA A 51 8.98 -3.95 -10.40
C ALA A 51 8.26 -2.94 -11.28
N ILE A 52 7.42 -3.41 -12.21
CA ILE A 52 6.53 -2.59 -13.04
C ILE A 52 5.12 -2.69 -12.46
N ILE A 53 4.59 -1.56 -12.01
CA ILE A 53 3.31 -1.49 -11.30
C ILE A 53 2.32 -0.68 -12.12
N SER A 54 1.15 -1.23 -12.43
CA SER A 54 0.06 -0.46 -13.05
C SER A 54 -0.40 0.67 -12.13
N GLN A 55 -0.59 1.85 -12.69
CA GLN A 55 -1.08 3.04 -11.98
C GLN A 55 -2.52 2.86 -11.52
N SER A 56 -3.35 2.25 -12.37
CA SER A 56 -4.73 1.90 -12.06
C SER A 56 -4.79 0.40 -11.79
N LEU A 57 -5.04 0.02 -10.53
CA LEU A 57 -5.41 -1.33 -10.12
C LEU A 57 -6.77 -1.26 -9.42
N THR A 58 -7.54 -2.34 -9.52
CA THR A 58 -8.89 -2.45 -8.96
C THR A 58 -8.90 -2.30 -7.44
N GLU A 59 -7.86 -2.81 -6.76
CA GLU A 59 -7.75 -2.78 -5.29
C GLU A 59 -7.26 -1.41 -4.80
N MET A 60 -6.20 -0.86 -5.40
CA MET A 60 -5.65 0.45 -5.03
C MET A 60 -4.80 1.08 -6.15
N PRO A 61 -4.60 2.41 -6.17
CA PRO A 61 -3.65 3.03 -7.08
C PRO A 61 -2.22 2.47 -6.92
N GLY A 62 -1.48 2.33 -8.01
CA GLY A 62 -0.11 1.78 -7.97
C GLY A 62 0.85 2.54 -7.06
N VAL A 63 0.63 3.86 -6.91
CA VAL A 63 1.39 4.70 -5.96
C VAL A 63 1.10 4.36 -4.49
N ASP A 64 -0.12 3.90 -4.20
CA ASP A 64 -0.53 3.48 -2.86
C ASP A 64 0.03 2.08 -2.55
N PHE A 65 0.08 1.21 -3.55
CA PHE A 65 0.71 -0.11 -3.45
C PHE A 65 2.18 -0.02 -3.03
N LEU A 66 2.98 0.87 -3.64
CA LEU A 66 4.40 1.04 -3.27
C LEU A 66 4.53 1.45 -1.80
N ARG A 67 3.71 2.40 -1.34
CA ARG A 67 3.72 2.83 0.07
C ARG A 67 3.34 1.69 1.02
N LEU A 68 2.40 0.83 0.62
CA LEU A 68 2.03 -0.34 1.40
C LEU A 68 3.20 -1.32 1.50
N ALA A 69 3.84 -1.66 0.37
CA ALA A 69 4.99 -2.56 0.34
C ALA A 69 6.17 -2.06 1.21
N GLN A 70 6.46 -0.76 1.16
CA GLN A 70 7.43 -0.12 2.05
C GLN A 70 7.06 -0.27 3.53
N SER A 71 5.80 0.00 3.89
CA SER A 71 5.35 -0.08 5.28
C SER A 71 5.40 -1.49 5.86
N MET A 72 5.28 -2.50 5.01
CA MET A 72 5.41 -3.91 5.41
C MET A 72 6.87 -4.34 5.62
N GLY A 73 7.83 -3.50 5.22
CA GLY A 73 9.25 -3.83 5.24
C GLY A 73 9.68 -4.78 4.11
N TYR A 74 8.85 -4.94 3.08
CA TYR A 74 9.17 -5.79 1.92
C TYR A 74 10.07 -5.09 0.90
N VAL A 75 10.32 -3.80 1.09
CA VAL A 75 11.13 -2.96 0.22
C VAL A 75 12.07 -2.13 1.10
N GLU A 76 13.37 -2.40 1.01
CA GLU A 76 14.40 -1.63 1.70
C GLU A 76 14.86 -0.45 0.82
N GLY A 77 14.21 0.69 1.00
CA GLY A 77 14.51 1.91 0.27
C GLY A 77 13.86 1.98 -1.12
N VAL A 78 13.67 3.19 -1.63
CA VAL A 78 13.08 3.44 -2.96
C VAL A 78 13.86 4.53 -3.68
N GLY A 79 13.83 4.48 -5.01
CA GLY A 79 14.54 5.40 -5.88
C GLY A 79 15.72 4.75 -6.63
N PRO A 80 16.52 5.55 -7.34
CA PRO A 80 17.59 5.05 -8.18
C PRO A 80 18.60 4.19 -7.38
N GLY A 81 18.87 2.98 -7.86
CA GLY A 81 19.81 2.05 -7.23
C GLY A 81 19.22 1.16 -6.12
N SER A 82 17.97 1.38 -5.71
CA SER A 82 17.24 0.47 -4.82
C SER A 82 16.79 -0.80 -5.55
N LYS A 83 16.67 -1.91 -4.82
CA LYS A 83 16.15 -3.18 -5.34
C LYS A 83 14.90 -3.63 -4.56
N PRO A 84 13.78 -3.93 -5.24
CA PRO A 84 13.58 -3.69 -6.67
C PRO A 84 13.48 -2.19 -6.99
N THR A 85 13.93 -1.83 -8.20
CA THR A 85 13.67 -0.50 -8.75
C THR A 85 12.21 -0.43 -9.25
N PHE A 86 11.44 0.56 -8.83
CA PHE A 86 10.01 0.66 -9.16
C PHE A 86 9.75 1.56 -10.37
N ILE A 87 8.99 1.04 -11.32
CA ILE A 87 8.48 1.77 -12.49
C ILE A 87 6.95 1.77 -12.44
N LEU A 88 6.34 2.93 -12.67
CA LEU A 88 4.89 3.04 -12.77
C LEU A 88 4.47 2.88 -14.24
N SER A 89 3.45 2.07 -14.52
CA SER A 89 2.88 1.90 -15.85
C SER A 89 1.49 2.54 -15.91
N SER A 90 1.28 3.48 -16.83
CA SER A 90 0.03 4.23 -16.98
C SER A 90 -0.47 4.21 -18.42
N GLU A 91 -1.77 4.41 -18.64
CA GLU A 91 -2.29 4.70 -19.98
C GLU A 91 -1.84 6.09 -20.44
N GLN A 92 -2.00 7.07 -19.55
CA GLN A 92 -1.66 8.46 -19.78
C GLN A 92 -0.57 8.89 -18.79
N ALA A 93 0.53 9.42 -19.32
CA ALA A 93 1.67 9.89 -18.54
C ALA A 93 1.66 11.43 -18.50
N GLU A 94 0.72 12.00 -17.73
CA GLU A 94 0.59 13.44 -17.54
C GLU A 94 1.62 13.98 -16.54
N ALA A 95 1.95 15.27 -16.65
CA ALA A 95 3.02 15.89 -15.88
C ALA A 95 2.80 15.79 -14.35
N GLU A 96 1.56 15.92 -13.88
CA GLU A 96 1.24 15.81 -12.45
C GLU A 96 1.45 14.38 -11.93
N LEU A 97 0.98 13.38 -12.69
CA LEU A 97 1.19 11.97 -12.36
C LEU A 97 2.68 11.64 -12.28
N ILE A 98 3.47 12.11 -13.27
CA ILE A 98 4.92 11.88 -13.30
C ILE A 98 5.57 12.47 -12.06
N ARG A 99 5.31 13.76 -11.75
CA ARG A 99 5.87 14.41 -10.55
C ARG A 99 5.52 13.67 -9.27
N ASN A 100 4.24 13.30 -9.12
CA ASN A 100 3.77 12.59 -7.93
C ASN A 100 4.39 11.20 -7.82
N ALA A 101 4.52 10.45 -8.91
CA ALA A 101 5.13 9.12 -8.90
C ALA A 101 6.62 9.19 -8.52
N LEU A 102 7.38 10.12 -9.12
CA LEU A 102 8.81 10.28 -8.82
C LEU A 102 9.05 10.66 -7.36
N ALA A 103 8.24 11.58 -6.81
CA ALA A 103 8.31 11.96 -5.40
C ALA A 103 8.05 10.81 -4.41
N GLN A 104 7.39 9.74 -4.86
CA GLN A 104 7.07 8.55 -4.06
C GLN A 104 8.12 7.43 -4.22
N GLY A 105 9.15 7.65 -5.05
CA GLY A 105 10.26 6.71 -5.22
C GLY A 105 10.18 5.81 -6.45
N PHE A 106 9.20 6.02 -7.34
CA PHE A 106 9.28 5.46 -8.69
C PHE A 106 10.44 6.13 -9.44
N VAL A 107 11.18 5.37 -10.24
CA VAL A 107 12.28 5.92 -11.04
C VAL A 107 11.83 6.41 -12.41
N TYR A 108 10.67 5.93 -12.87
CA TYR A 108 10.13 6.26 -14.18
C TYR A 108 8.63 5.96 -14.29
N VAL A 109 7.94 6.66 -15.20
CA VAL A 109 6.55 6.38 -15.58
C VAL A 109 6.49 6.00 -17.06
N ILE A 110 6.06 4.78 -17.35
CA ILE A 110 5.94 4.22 -18.71
C ILE A 110 4.49 4.31 -19.18
N SER A 111 4.29 4.75 -20.43
CA SER A 111 3.01 4.59 -21.12
C SER A 111 2.81 3.16 -21.63
N LYS A 112 1.62 2.59 -21.43
CA LYS A 112 1.22 1.27 -21.94
C LYS A 112 1.16 1.20 -23.48
N ASP A 113 1.16 2.34 -24.16
CA ASP A 113 1.12 2.43 -25.62
C ASP A 113 2.50 2.37 -26.28
N LEU A 114 3.58 2.24 -25.50
CA LEU A 114 4.93 2.11 -26.07
C LEU A 114 5.11 0.85 -26.91
N ASN A 115 5.85 1.01 -28.01
CA ASN A 115 6.33 -0.14 -28.78
C ASN A 115 7.36 -0.95 -27.99
N ARG A 116 7.60 -2.19 -28.43
CA ARG A 116 8.49 -3.14 -27.75
C ARG A 116 9.90 -2.59 -27.54
N ASP A 117 10.50 -2.01 -28.58
CA ASP A 117 11.90 -1.58 -28.53
C ASP A 117 12.11 -0.44 -27.53
N ARG A 118 11.22 0.56 -27.54
CA ARG A 118 11.27 1.64 -26.55
C ARG A 118 10.97 1.16 -25.14
N PHE A 119 10.00 0.27 -24.97
CA PHE A 119 9.71 -0.35 -23.68
C PHE A 119 10.97 -1.04 -23.12
N LEU A 120 11.59 -1.93 -23.91
CA LEU A 120 12.79 -2.65 -23.49
C LEU A 120 14.00 -1.75 -23.24
N GLN A 121 14.17 -0.68 -24.04
CA GLN A 121 15.24 0.30 -23.81
C GLN A 121 15.08 0.96 -22.43
N ILE A 122 13.89 1.44 -22.09
CA ILE A 122 13.62 2.07 -20.79
C ILE A 122 13.86 1.09 -19.65
N ILE A 123 13.35 -0.14 -19.75
CA ILE A 123 13.54 -1.16 -18.71
C ILE A 123 15.02 -1.49 -18.51
N ARG A 124 15.79 -1.61 -19.59
CA ARG A 124 17.24 -1.84 -19.51
C ARG A 124 17.98 -0.69 -18.84
N THR A 125 17.62 0.55 -19.16
CA THR A 125 18.19 1.75 -18.52
C THR A 125 17.85 1.78 -17.02
N CYS A 126 16.58 1.66 -16.66
CA CYS A 126 16.15 1.69 -15.25
C CYS A 126 16.67 0.49 -14.45
N GLY A 127 16.71 -0.68 -15.07
CA GLY A 127 17.21 -1.91 -14.47
C GLY A 127 18.73 -1.96 -14.38
N GLY A 128 19.48 -1.03 -15.00
CA GLY A 128 20.95 -1.03 -15.00
C GLY A 128 21.57 -2.17 -15.82
N VAL A 129 20.99 -2.49 -16.99
CA VAL A 129 21.50 -3.49 -17.95
C VAL A 129 21.83 -2.79 -19.27
N GLY A 130 23.07 -2.31 -19.44
CA GLY A 130 23.62 -1.94 -20.76
C GLY A 130 24.38 -0.61 -20.83
N ASP A 131 25.44 -0.60 -21.66
CA ASP A 131 26.17 0.59 -22.11
C ASP A 131 25.28 1.49 -22.98
N ILE A 132 25.27 2.78 -22.66
CA ILE A 132 24.42 3.79 -23.31
C ILE A 132 25.08 4.22 -24.63
N GLN A 133 24.79 3.53 -25.73
CA GLN A 133 25.00 4.09 -27.07
C GLN A 133 23.65 4.48 -27.67
N GLY A 134 23.33 5.77 -27.56
CA GLY A 134 22.09 6.35 -28.05
C GLY A 134 21.52 7.32 -27.02
N GLY A 135 21.95 8.58 -27.11
CA GLY A 135 21.56 9.65 -26.21
C GLY A 135 20.06 9.69 -25.97
N ILE A 136 19.69 9.51 -24.70
CA ILE A 136 18.37 9.91 -24.24
C ILE A 136 18.50 11.39 -23.96
N SER A 137 17.96 12.22 -24.86
CA SER A 137 17.82 13.65 -24.66
C SER A 137 16.99 13.89 -23.40
N GLN A 138 17.70 14.19 -22.30
CA GLN A 138 17.29 14.76 -21.02
C GLN A 138 16.09 14.15 -20.27
N PRO A 139 16.22 13.90 -18.95
CA PRO A 139 15.05 13.94 -18.07
C PRO A 139 14.47 15.36 -18.13
N CYS A 140 13.15 15.48 -18.29
CA CYS A 140 12.41 16.73 -18.42
C CYS A 140 13.10 17.91 -17.70
N GLN A 141 13.61 18.88 -18.48
CA GLN A 141 14.28 20.05 -17.93
C GLN A 141 13.34 20.81 -17.00
N GLU A 142 13.90 21.23 -15.87
CA GLU A 142 13.37 22.24 -14.96
C GLU A 142 13.08 23.52 -15.75
N GLU A 143 11.80 23.82 -15.99
CA GLU A 143 11.39 25.21 -16.22
C GLU A 143 10.96 25.80 -14.87
N SER A 144 11.76 26.77 -14.46
CA SER A 144 11.60 27.70 -13.36
C SER A 144 10.14 27.99 -12.99
N VAL A 145 9.71 27.52 -11.81
CA VAL A 145 8.47 28.01 -11.20
C VAL A 145 8.84 28.92 -10.04
N GLU A 146 8.70 30.19 -10.36
CA GLU A 146 8.62 31.34 -9.47
C GLU A 146 7.73 31.03 -8.25
N SER A 147 8.26 31.32 -7.07
CA SER A 147 7.60 31.11 -5.79
C SER A 147 6.36 32.00 -5.61
N ALA A 148 5.18 31.40 -5.42
CA ALA A 148 4.07 31.80 -4.51
C ALA A 148 2.68 31.44 -5.08
N PRO A 149 1.60 31.36 -4.27
CA PRO A 149 1.50 30.95 -2.87
C PRO A 149 0.58 29.71 -2.69
N LEU A 150 0.80 28.98 -1.59
CA LEU A 150 -0.17 28.03 -1.04
C LEU A 150 -1.48 28.76 -0.70
N GLY A 151 -2.58 28.40 -1.36
CA GLY A 151 -3.94 28.78 -1.00
C GLY A 151 -4.95 28.00 -1.84
N ARG A 152 -5.99 27.34 -1.32
CA ARG A 152 -6.69 27.48 -0.05
C ARG A 152 -7.16 26.10 0.46
N ALA A 153 -7.18 25.98 1.79
CA ALA A 153 -7.76 24.88 2.53
C ALA A 153 -9.23 24.65 2.16
N GLY A 154 -9.53 23.52 1.53
CA GLY A 154 -10.85 22.90 1.58
C GLY A 154 -11.06 22.28 2.97
N ALA A 155 -12.26 22.41 3.51
CA ALA A 155 -12.61 22.04 4.89
C ALA A 155 -11.94 20.75 5.37
N ARG A 156 -11.11 20.87 6.41
CA ARG A 156 -10.42 19.75 7.07
C ARG A 156 -11.49 18.79 7.59
N ALA A 157 -11.58 17.59 7.01
CA ALA A 157 -12.32 16.52 7.65
C ALA A 157 -11.76 16.34 9.08
N PRO A 158 -12.61 16.13 10.09
CA PRO A 158 -12.15 16.08 11.48
C PRO A 158 -11.07 15.00 11.64
N LEU A 159 -9.97 15.39 12.29
CA LEU A 159 -8.87 14.49 12.63
C LEU A 159 -9.42 13.30 13.44
N LEU A 160 -8.77 12.15 13.32
CA LEU A 160 -9.12 10.98 14.10
C LEU A 160 -9.10 11.31 15.59
N SER A 161 -10.18 10.98 16.29
CA SER A 161 -10.22 10.99 17.75
C SER A 161 -10.82 9.69 18.24
N PHE A 162 -10.51 9.32 19.48
CA PHE A 162 -11.01 8.08 20.04
C PHE A 162 -11.40 8.23 21.51
N ARG A 163 -12.32 7.37 21.95
CA ARG A 163 -12.61 7.12 23.36
C ARG A 163 -12.30 5.68 23.69
N GLN A 164 -11.61 5.46 24.80
CA GLN A 164 -11.31 4.14 25.32
C GLN A 164 -12.39 3.71 26.33
N LYS A 165 -12.78 2.44 26.25
CA LYS A 165 -13.68 1.79 27.21
C LYS A 165 -13.18 0.37 27.49
N SER A 166 -12.79 0.11 28.74
CA SER A 166 -12.49 -1.26 29.18
C SER A 166 -13.79 -2.08 29.22
N LEU A 167 -13.78 -3.24 28.58
CA LEU A 167 -14.93 -4.15 28.53
C LEU A 167 -14.78 -5.29 29.54
N SER A 168 -13.56 -5.80 29.71
CA SER A 168 -13.18 -6.82 30.70
C SER A 168 -11.70 -6.65 31.08
N GLU A 169 -11.18 -7.51 31.96
CA GLU A 169 -9.74 -7.52 32.30
C GLU A 169 -8.84 -7.84 31.10
N GLU A 170 -9.34 -8.57 30.09
CA GLU A 170 -8.57 -8.96 28.91
C GLU A 170 -9.02 -8.25 27.61
N SER A 171 -10.02 -7.37 27.67
CA SER A 171 -10.59 -6.76 26.46
C SER A 171 -10.86 -5.26 26.59
N VAL A 172 -10.40 -4.50 25.61
CA VAL A 172 -10.57 -3.04 25.53
C VAL A 172 -11.21 -2.63 24.21
N CYS A 173 -12.08 -1.63 24.24
CA CYS A 173 -12.71 -1.05 23.06
C CYS A 173 -12.26 0.40 22.85
N PHE A 174 -11.89 0.74 21.62
CA PHE A 174 -11.60 2.08 21.15
C PHE A 174 -12.69 2.51 20.19
N GLN A 175 -13.53 3.45 20.61
CA GLN A 175 -14.54 4.07 19.77
C GLN A 175 -13.90 5.17 18.95
N LEU A 176 -13.81 4.95 17.64
CA LEU A 176 -13.15 5.85 16.72
C LEU A 176 -14.16 6.80 16.08
N SER A 177 -13.79 8.07 15.95
CA SER A 177 -14.60 9.07 15.26
C SER A 177 -13.75 9.94 14.34
N GLY A 178 -14.37 10.39 13.25
CA GLY A 178 -13.73 11.27 12.26
C GLY A 178 -13.08 10.50 11.10
N THR A 179 -11.91 10.95 10.67
CA THR A 179 -11.22 10.43 9.49
C THR A 179 -10.04 9.56 9.89
N LEU A 180 -10.03 8.30 9.44
CA LEU A 180 -8.91 7.41 9.62
C LEU A 180 -7.84 7.69 8.56
N SER A 181 -6.83 8.46 8.96
CA SER A 181 -5.66 8.81 8.18
C SER A 181 -4.44 8.89 9.09
N ARG A 182 -3.23 8.69 8.54
CA ARG A 182 -2.00 8.98 9.31
C ARG A 182 -1.98 10.43 9.78
N GLY A 183 -1.62 10.62 11.04
CA GLY A 183 -1.62 11.90 11.74
C GLY A 183 -1.60 11.69 13.26
N SER A 184 -1.53 12.77 14.04
CA SER A 184 -1.36 12.70 15.51
C SER A 184 -2.40 11.82 16.20
N GLY A 185 -3.68 11.93 15.82
CA GLY A 185 -4.74 11.09 16.41
C GLY A 185 -4.59 9.59 16.13
N PHE A 186 -4.00 9.20 14.99
CA PHE A 186 -3.71 7.80 14.69
C PHE A 186 -2.48 7.30 15.48
N GLU A 187 -1.46 8.14 15.64
CA GLU A 187 -0.30 7.81 16.46
C GLU A 187 -0.67 7.68 17.94
N GLU A 188 -1.53 8.57 18.45
CA GLU A 188 -2.08 8.50 19.81
C GLU A 188 -2.88 7.21 20.02
N LEU A 189 -3.73 6.84 19.05
CA LEU A 189 -4.47 5.57 19.09
C LEU A 189 -3.52 4.38 19.17
N GLY A 190 -2.47 4.37 18.36
CA GLY A 190 -1.48 3.28 18.37
C GLY A 190 -0.75 3.14 19.69
N HIS A 191 -0.33 4.26 20.30
CA HIS A 191 0.29 4.24 21.63
C HIS A 191 -0.69 3.72 22.70
N ALA A 192 -1.95 4.14 22.66
CA ALA A 192 -2.96 3.69 23.60
C ALA A 192 -3.24 2.19 23.48
N ILE A 193 -3.41 1.67 22.27
CA ILE A 193 -3.61 0.25 22.02
C ILE A 193 -2.44 -0.59 22.54
N LEU A 194 -1.21 -0.18 22.22
CA LEU A 194 -0.01 -0.92 22.67
C LEU A 194 0.18 -0.86 24.18
N ALA A 195 -0.20 0.24 24.84
CA ALA A 195 -0.18 0.35 26.29
C ALA A 195 -1.13 -0.65 26.95
N GLU A 196 -2.36 -0.81 26.42
CA GLU A 196 -3.34 -1.76 26.93
C GLU A 196 -2.91 -3.22 26.71
N ILE A 197 -2.34 -3.54 25.55
CA ILE A 197 -1.84 -4.89 25.27
C ILE A 197 -0.71 -5.25 26.22
N ARG A 198 0.24 -4.33 26.45
CA ARG A 198 1.31 -4.50 27.45
C ARG A 198 0.75 -4.58 28.89
N GLY A 199 -0.39 -3.95 29.13
CA GLY A 199 -1.15 -4.02 30.38
C GLY A 199 -1.90 -5.34 30.59
N GLY A 200 -1.93 -6.23 29.59
CA GLY A 200 -2.56 -7.55 29.67
C GLY A 200 -3.81 -7.73 28.80
N ALA A 201 -4.26 -6.70 28.08
CA ALA A 201 -5.37 -6.83 27.15
C ALA A 201 -5.00 -7.78 25.99
N ARG A 202 -5.79 -8.83 25.81
CA ARG A 202 -5.63 -9.81 24.72
C ARG A 202 -6.52 -9.52 23.54
N VAL A 203 -7.60 -8.77 23.72
CA VAL A 203 -8.54 -8.43 22.64
C VAL A 203 -8.72 -6.92 22.59
N VAL A 204 -8.36 -6.34 21.46
CA VAL A 204 -8.55 -4.91 21.17
C VAL A 204 -9.64 -4.78 20.12
N ILE A 205 -10.70 -4.05 20.46
CA ILE A 205 -11.85 -3.81 19.59
C ILE A 205 -11.78 -2.37 19.09
N LEU A 206 -11.83 -2.17 17.78
CA LEU A 206 -11.96 -0.86 17.16
C LEU A 206 -13.40 -0.70 16.67
N ASP A 207 -14.13 0.23 17.28
CA ASP A 207 -15.50 0.58 16.89
C ASP A 207 -15.46 1.71 15.86
N PHE A 208 -15.97 1.41 14.66
CA PHE A 208 -15.96 2.29 13.49
C PHE A 208 -17.30 2.99 13.24
N GLN A 209 -18.23 2.96 14.19
CA GLN A 209 -19.58 3.54 14.02
C GLN A 209 -19.53 5.01 13.59
N GLU A 210 -18.60 5.79 14.17
CA GLU A 210 -18.43 7.23 13.89
C GLU A 210 -17.27 7.54 12.93
N VAL A 211 -16.66 6.52 12.31
CA VAL A 211 -15.63 6.70 11.27
C VAL A 211 -16.31 6.98 9.93
N GLY A 212 -16.12 8.19 9.41
CA GLY A 212 -16.78 8.66 8.19
C GLY A 212 -15.95 8.50 6.93
N TYR A 213 -14.64 8.27 7.07
CA TYR A 213 -13.75 8.10 5.93
C TYR A 213 -12.48 7.38 6.36
N VAL A 214 -11.96 6.52 5.47
CA VAL A 214 -10.68 5.85 5.62
C VAL A 214 -9.89 6.03 4.35
N ASN A 215 -8.67 6.58 4.44
CA ASN A 215 -7.77 6.68 3.29
C ASN A 215 -6.72 5.58 3.34
N SER A 216 -5.91 5.48 2.27
CA SER A 216 -4.86 4.46 2.18
C SER A 216 -3.80 4.56 3.28
N SER A 217 -3.53 5.76 3.81
CA SER A 217 -2.59 5.92 4.92
C SER A 217 -3.15 5.43 6.25
N GLY A 218 -4.46 5.55 6.48
CA GLY A 218 -5.19 4.99 7.61
C GLY A 218 -5.29 3.46 7.54
N ILE A 219 -5.57 2.90 6.36
CA ILE A 219 -5.52 1.44 6.14
C ILE A 219 -4.13 0.89 6.49
N ALA A 220 -3.08 1.49 5.94
CA ALA A 220 -1.70 1.06 6.22
C ALA A 220 -1.40 1.15 7.73
N GLY A 221 -1.91 2.19 8.39
CA GLY A 221 -1.84 2.31 9.85
C GLY A 221 -2.51 1.13 10.57
N LEU A 222 -3.74 0.77 10.20
CA LEU A 222 -4.46 -0.36 10.81
C LEU A 222 -3.71 -1.68 10.62
N MET A 223 -3.11 -1.89 9.45
CA MET A 223 -2.32 -3.08 9.17
C MET A 223 -1.08 -3.16 10.07
N SER A 224 -0.40 -2.03 10.30
CA SER A 224 0.71 -1.94 11.25
C SER A 224 0.27 -2.22 12.68
N LEU A 225 -0.89 -1.70 13.09
CA LEU A 225 -1.47 -1.98 14.41
C LEU A 225 -1.80 -3.46 14.56
N LEU A 226 -2.45 -4.07 13.57
CA LEU A 226 -2.75 -5.50 13.57
C LEU A 226 -1.48 -6.34 13.73
N LYS A 227 -0.42 -6.04 12.96
CA LYS A 227 0.86 -6.74 13.06
C LYS A 227 1.46 -6.61 14.45
N ALA A 228 1.44 -5.41 15.04
CA ALA A 228 1.95 -5.16 16.37
C ALA A 228 1.13 -5.88 17.46
N CYS A 229 -0.20 -5.92 17.33
CA CYS A 229 -1.09 -6.66 18.24
C CYS A 229 -0.80 -8.16 18.18
N THR A 230 -0.74 -8.73 16.97
CA THR A 230 -0.48 -10.17 16.77
C THR A 230 0.90 -10.59 17.27
N ALA A 231 1.92 -9.73 17.15
CA ALA A 231 3.26 -9.99 17.67
C ALA A 231 3.28 -10.16 19.21
N GLU A 232 2.40 -9.44 19.92
CA GLU A 232 2.22 -9.51 21.37
C GLU A 232 1.13 -10.54 21.77
N LYS A 233 0.74 -11.44 20.85
CA LYS A 233 -0.35 -12.44 21.02
C LYS A 233 -1.73 -11.83 21.32
N GLY A 234 -1.93 -10.55 21.01
CA GLY A 234 -3.22 -9.89 21.05
C GLY A 234 -4.00 -10.06 19.75
N GLU A 235 -5.32 -9.94 19.82
CA GLU A 235 -6.24 -9.93 18.68
C GLU A 235 -6.78 -8.52 18.46
N LEU A 236 -6.79 -8.06 17.21
CA LEU A 236 -7.42 -6.80 16.83
C LEU A 236 -8.71 -7.08 16.04
N ARG A 237 -9.84 -6.57 16.54
CA ARG A 237 -11.16 -6.73 15.92
C ARG A 237 -11.70 -5.38 15.45
N VAL A 238 -12.44 -5.38 14.36
CA VAL A 238 -13.12 -4.17 13.87
C VAL A 238 -14.63 -4.40 13.89
N VAL A 239 -15.36 -3.50 14.55
CA VAL A 239 -16.81 -3.62 14.72
C VAL A 239 -17.54 -2.39 14.21
N GLN A 240 -18.79 -2.59 13.79
CA GLN A 240 -19.73 -1.52 13.43
C GLN A 240 -19.23 -0.54 12.36
N ALA A 241 -18.36 -1.00 11.45
CA ALA A 241 -17.92 -0.15 10.35
C ALA A 241 -19.08 0.17 9.41
N ARG A 242 -19.18 1.44 8.98
CA ARG A 242 -20.21 1.89 8.04
C ARG A 242 -20.03 1.21 6.68
N GLU A 243 -21.12 1.11 5.91
CA GLU A 243 -21.17 0.39 4.62
C GLU A 243 -20.03 0.80 3.66
N HIS A 244 -19.77 2.09 3.51
CA HIS A 244 -18.69 2.59 2.65
C HIS A 244 -17.30 2.17 3.14
N VAL A 245 -17.05 2.11 4.45
CA VAL A 245 -15.77 1.62 5.00
C VAL A 245 -15.66 0.11 4.82
N CYS A 246 -16.75 -0.62 5.01
CA CYS A 246 -16.80 -2.06 4.75
C CYS A 246 -16.50 -2.37 3.30
N GLN A 247 -17.05 -1.59 2.36
CA GLN A 247 -16.78 -1.75 0.94
C GLN A 247 -15.30 -1.50 0.63
N VAL A 248 -14.68 -0.51 1.26
CA VAL A 248 -13.22 -0.27 1.15
C VAL A 248 -12.44 -1.49 1.66
N PHE A 249 -12.80 -2.04 2.82
CA PHE A 249 -12.13 -3.24 3.34
C PHE A 249 -12.36 -4.48 2.48
N ALA A 250 -13.58 -4.65 1.95
CA ALA A 250 -13.93 -5.76 1.06
C ALA A 250 -13.13 -5.69 -0.24
N ASN A 251 -13.07 -4.52 -0.86
CA ASN A 251 -12.33 -4.28 -2.10
C ASN A 251 -10.82 -4.48 -1.91
N LEU A 252 -10.30 -4.25 -0.71
CA LEU A 252 -8.90 -4.45 -0.35
C LEU A 252 -8.61 -5.87 0.18
N GLY A 253 -9.61 -6.77 0.24
CA GLY A 253 -9.46 -8.12 0.78
C GLY A 253 -9.19 -8.17 2.30
N LEU A 254 -9.36 -7.05 3.00
CA LEU A 254 -9.02 -6.89 4.42
C LEU A 254 -10.04 -7.55 5.36
N LEU A 255 -11.24 -7.85 4.87
CA LEU A 255 -12.26 -8.56 5.66
C LEU A 255 -11.82 -9.96 6.10
N ALA A 256 -10.88 -10.59 5.38
CA ALA A 256 -10.33 -11.88 5.76
C ALA A 256 -9.22 -11.78 6.83
N VAL A 257 -8.69 -10.56 7.03
CA VAL A 257 -7.52 -10.28 7.88
C VAL A 257 -7.95 -9.71 9.23
N PHE A 258 -9.02 -8.93 9.26
CA PHE A 258 -9.64 -8.44 10.50
C PHE A 258 -10.80 -9.35 10.90
N SER A 259 -10.87 -9.73 12.18
CA SER A 259 -12.12 -10.26 12.75
C SER A 259 -13.18 -9.16 12.72
N TYR A 260 -14.08 -9.21 11.74
CA TYR A 260 -15.09 -8.19 11.49
C TYR A 260 -16.48 -8.64 12.00
N SER A 261 -17.19 -7.75 12.70
CA SER A 261 -18.61 -7.94 13.02
C SER A 261 -19.45 -6.67 12.82
N GLN A 262 -20.65 -6.83 12.25
CA GLN A 262 -21.64 -5.76 12.13
C GLN A 262 -22.29 -5.43 13.49
N GLU A 263 -22.21 -6.36 14.44
CA GLU A 263 -22.80 -6.24 15.78
C GLU A 263 -21.69 -6.06 16.82
N PHE A 264 -21.96 -5.21 17.81
CA PHE A 264 -21.11 -5.06 18.99
C PHE A 264 -21.40 -6.22 19.95
N ASP A 265 -20.86 -7.39 19.65
CA ASP A 265 -21.04 -8.57 20.50
C ASP A 265 -19.96 -8.59 21.58
N CYS A 266 -20.35 -8.13 22.77
CA CYS A 266 -19.53 -8.16 23.99
C CYS A 266 -19.08 -9.60 24.35
N GLU A 267 -19.84 -10.61 23.92
CA GLU A 267 -19.74 -12.00 24.38
C GLU A 267 -18.77 -12.87 23.57
N ALA A 268 -18.29 -12.40 22.39
CA ALA A 268 -17.34 -13.15 21.57
C ALA A 268 -15.90 -13.15 22.13
N SER A 269 -15.68 -12.54 23.30
CA SER A 269 -14.40 -12.53 24.02
C SER A 269 -14.16 -13.80 24.84
N ALA A 270 -15.17 -14.68 24.99
CA ALA A 270 -15.13 -15.82 25.93
C ALA A 270 -15.04 -17.21 25.28
N SER A 271 -15.01 -17.34 23.95
CA SER A 271 -15.12 -18.65 23.28
C SER A 271 -14.09 -18.88 22.17
N ARG A 272 -12.83 -19.01 22.56
CA ARG A 272 -11.97 -20.05 21.97
C ARG A 272 -11.80 -21.15 23.01
N LYS A 273 -12.82 -21.99 23.14
CA LYS A 273 -12.66 -23.32 23.74
C LYS A 273 -11.97 -24.20 22.71
N ASP A 274 -10.98 -24.93 23.20
CA ASP A 274 -10.30 -26.03 22.55
C ASP A 274 -11.25 -26.89 21.70
N SER A 275 -10.79 -27.29 20.53
CA SER A 275 -11.38 -28.38 19.76
C SER A 275 -10.23 -29.10 19.08
N ASP A 276 -10.05 -30.35 19.55
CA ASP A 276 -9.07 -31.40 19.21
C ASP A 276 -8.44 -31.38 17.81
#